data_AF-A0AAX7UMN8-F1
#
_entry.id   AF-A0AAX7UMN8-F1
#
_cell.length_a   1.000
_cell.length_b   1.000
_cell.length_c   1.000
_cell.angle_alpha   90.00
_cell.angle_beta   90.00
_cell.angle_gamma   90.00
#
_symmetry.space_group_name_H-M   'P 1'
#
loop_
_entity.id
_entity.type
_entity.pdbx_description
1 polymer ?
#
loop_
_entity_poly.entity_id
_entity_poly.type
_entity_poly.pdbx_seq_one_letter_code
_entity_poly.pdbx_strand_id
1 'polypeptide(L)'
;MFLFNKHTWHMSLRRKFKSERAPLVDSEAVRRCKEKFGSTRRGQPNKCQRTSQRNVCQGPCVQGEDLLSIDAHLKVLQCQYQKMQPDTMVVHNRMQQTFAWRQKEIADGMPVEDVLKKYPFLGMPTGLCNELGWIQPTTGNVSQRFREGLSCVAAKVIDLTRGKTPLYQLYLDAREEALTDDLPDLDTRAALLFLPYVFKEKLDLFVILGEVHPKTPYPTVQLLHEDWKPVFSRSAPNIVKLDGSEVCRSSCIFEGIISSFCLYFVFNLAYPKHLKNTLIFLQKYIVKIDEGEDRPLPITVTRQINLLY
;
A
#
# COMPACT_ATOMS: atom_id res chain seq x y z
N MET A 1 -37.19 -54.69 3.99
CA MET A 1 -36.37 -54.73 5.22
C MET A 1 -35.41 -53.55 5.18
N PHE A 2 -35.45 -52.70 6.20
CA PHE A 2 -35.13 -51.27 6.14
C PHE A 2 -33.64 -50.94 5.98
N LEU A 3 -33.32 -50.12 4.97
CA LEU A 3 -32.03 -49.46 4.77
C LEU A 3 -31.86 -48.36 5.84
N PHE A 4 -31.03 -48.62 6.85
CA PHE A 4 -30.66 -47.62 7.85
C PHE A 4 -29.78 -46.52 7.20
N ASN A 5 -30.33 -45.32 7.15
CA ASN A 5 -29.76 -44.16 6.47
C ASN A 5 -28.57 -43.59 7.26
N LYS A 6 -27.33 -43.80 6.80
CA LYS A 6 -26.11 -43.25 7.43
C LYS A 6 -26.10 -41.71 7.56
N HIS A 7 -26.94 -40.99 6.83
CA HIS A 7 -26.99 -39.53 6.90
C HIS A 7 -27.68 -38.99 8.18
N THR A 8 -28.60 -39.74 8.79
CA THR A 8 -29.40 -39.23 9.92
C THR A 8 -28.62 -39.25 11.23
N TRP A 9 -27.85 -40.29 11.53
CA TRP A 9 -27.07 -40.36 12.78
C TRP A 9 -25.93 -39.32 12.80
N HIS A 10 -25.25 -39.12 11.67
CA HIS A 10 -24.17 -38.15 11.55
C HIS A 10 -24.67 -36.70 11.74
N MET A 11 -25.85 -36.37 11.21
CA MET A 11 -26.49 -35.07 11.42
C MET A 11 -26.98 -34.90 12.86
N SER A 12 -27.51 -35.95 13.50
CA SER A 12 -27.89 -35.93 14.92
C SER A 12 -26.70 -35.70 15.84
N LEU A 13 -25.58 -36.38 15.61
CA LEU A 13 -24.35 -36.15 16.38
C LEU A 13 -23.81 -34.74 16.16
N ARG A 14 -23.77 -34.27 14.91
CA ARG A 14 -23.31 -32.90 14.60
C ARG A 14 -24.16 -31.83 15.29
N ARG A 15 -25.47 -32.04 15.43
CA ARG A 15 -26.36 -31.15 16.19
C ARG A 15 -26.09 -31.23 17.70
N LYS A 16 -25.94 -32.44 18.25
CA LYS A 16 -25.66 -32.68 19.67
C LYS A 16 -24.33 -32.05 20.13
N PHE A 17 -23.28 -32.12 19.31
CA PHE A 17 -22.01 -31.47 19.60
C PHE A 17 -22.00 -29.96 19.30
N LYS A 18 -22.91 -29.44 18.47
CA LYS A 18 -23.07 -27.99 18.28
C LYS A 18 -23.68 -27.32 19.51
N SER A 19 -24.61 -27.98 20.20
CA SER A 19 -25.18 -27.46 21.46
C SER A 19 -24.17 -27.49 22.60
N GLU A 20 -23.28 -28.49 22.66
CA GLU A 20 -22.21 -28.55 23.68
C GLU A 20 -21.05 -27.58 23.41
N ARG A 21 -20.84 -27.16 22.15
CA ARG A 21 -19.85 -26.14 21.78
C ARG A 21 -20.40 -24.71 21.75
N ALA A 22 -21.62 -24.50 22.25
CA ALA A 22 -22.09 -23.15 22.49
C ALA A 22 -21.11 -22.48 23.48
N PRO A 23 -20.50 -21.33 23.13
CA PRO A 23 -19.56 -20.68 24.02
C PRO A 23 -20.29 -20.36 25.34
N LEU A 24 -19.70 -20.77 26.46
CA LEU A 24 -20.20 -20.52 27.81
C LEU A 24 -20.05 -19.03 28.14
N VAL A 25 -20.87 -18.20 27.50
CA VAL A 25 -20.81 -16.73 27.63
C VAL A 25 -21.42 -16.27 28.95
N ASP A 26 -22.38 -17.02 29.51
CA ASP A 26 -23.14 -16.66 30.72
C ASP A 26 -22.86 -17.50 31.98
N SER A 27 -21.79 -18.31 31.99
CA SER A 27 -21.42 -19.05 33.20
C SER A 27 -20.63 -18.16 34.17
N GLU A 28 -21.18 -17.91 35.36
CA GLU A 28 -20.54 -17.10 36.40
C GLU A 28 -19.17 -17.67 36.82
N ALA A 29 -19.01 -18.99 36.79
CA ALA A 29 -17.74 -19.68 37.04
C ALA A 29 -16.68 -19.37 35.96
N VAL A 30 -17.10 -19.30 34.69
CA VAL A 30 -16.21 -18.92 33.57
C VAL A 30 -15.82 -17.45 33.66
N ARG A 31 -16.73 -16.58 34.11
CA ARG A 31 -16.46 -15.16 34.36
C ARG A 31 -15.40 -14.97 35.45
N ARG A 32 -15.53 -15.68 36.58
CA ARG A 32 -14.52 -15.68 37.66
C ARG A 32 -13.18 -16.24 37.23
N CYS A 33 -13.14 -17.31 36.43
CA CYS A 33 -11.87 -17.83 35.89
C CYS A 33 -11.20 -16.85 34.92
N LYS A 34 -11.96 -16.13 34.08
CA LYS A 34 -11.43 -15.06 33.23
C LYS A 34 -10.93 -13.86 34.03
N GLU A 35 -11.59 -13.50 35.13
CA GLU A 35 -11.10 -12.45 36.03
C GLU A 35 -9.83 -12.88 36.79
N LYS A 36 -9.73 -14.16 37.17
CA LYS A 36 -8.59 -14.68 37.96
C LYS A 36 -7.36 -15.04 37.12
N PHE A 37 -7.55 -15.52 35.90
CA PHE A 37 -6.47 -16.04 35.04
C PHE A 37 -6.40 -15.36 33.66
N GLY A 38 -7.37 -14.51 33.32
CA GLY A 38 -7.32 -13.74 32.09
C GLY A 38 -6.23 -12.67 32.19
N SER A 39 -5.37 -12.59 31.18
CA SER A 39 -4.40 -11.51 31.07
C SER A 39 -5.15 -10.19 30.89
N THR A 40 -5.27 -9.44 31.98
CA THR A 40 -5.78 -8.06 31.94
C THR A 40 -4.81 -7.20 31.14
N ARG A 41 -5.10 -6.95 29.86
CA ARG A 41 -4.57 -5.75 29.21
C ARG A 41 -5.27 -4.56 29.87
N ARG A 42 -4.63 -4.03 30.92
CA ARG A 42 -5.04 -2.79 31.57
C ARG A 42 -5.14 -1.68 30.51
N GLY A 43 -6.14 -0.84 30.69
CA GLY A 43 -6.70 0.08 29.71
C GLY A 43 -5.69 0.75 28.78
N GLN A 44 -5.97 0.63 27.49
CA GLN A 44 -5.59 1.65 26.53
C GLN A 44 -6.90 2.26 26.00
N PRO A 45 -7.06 3.59 26.03
CA PRO A 45 -8.13 4.23 25.29
C PRO A 45 -8.00 3.82 23.82
N ASN A 46 -9.12 3.66 23.12
CA ASN A 46 -9.24 3.20 21.73
C ASN A 46 -7.99 3.57 20.91
N LYS A 47 -7.09 2.60 20.76
CA LYS A 47 -5.92 2.78 19.91
C LYS A 47 -6.43 2.88 18.48
N CYS A 48 -6.28 4.06 17.88
CA CYS A 48 -6.11 4.13 16.43
C CYS A 48 -5.11 3.03 16.06
N GLN A 49 -5.48 2.13 15.15
CA GLN A 49 -4.54 1.11 14.67
C GLN A 49 -3.29 1.87 14.24
N ARG A 50 -2.15 1.68 14.90
CA ARG A 50 -0.87 2.25 14.46
C ARG A 50 -0.29 1.34 13.38
N THR A 51 0.38 1.92 12.39
CA THR A 51 1.19 1.16 11.44
C THR A 51 2.26 0.36 12.19
N SER A 52 2.52 -0.86 11.75
CA SER A 52 3.68 -1.63 12.21
C SER A 52 4.86 -1.39 11.28
N GLN A 53 6.07 -1.28 11.81
CA GLN A 53 7.30 -1.19 11.01
C GLN A 53 7.68 -2.56 10.42
N ARG A 54 8.43 -2.57 9.31
CA ARG A 54 9.04 -3.80 8.79
C ARG A 54 10.25 -4.20 9.63
N ASN A 55 10.51 -5.51 9.70
CA ASN A 55 11.73 -6.07 10.28
C ASN A 55 12.87 -6.05 9.25
N VAL A 56 13.13 -4.91 8.62
CA VAL A 56 14.27 -4.73 7.69
C VAL A 56 15.29 -3.83 8.37
N CYS A 57 16.57 -4.17 8.18
CA CYS A 57 17.76 -3.68 8.87
C CYS A 57 17.77 -2.19 9.27
N GLN A 58 18.47 -1.95 10.38
CA GLN A 58 18.78 -0.65 10.99
C GLN A 58 19.04 0.44 9.94
N GLY A 59 18.50 1.64 10.19
CA GLY A 59 18.68 2.80 9.32
C GLY A 59 20.16 3.04 8.97
N PRO A 60 20.44 3.63 7.80
CA PRO A 60 21.80 3.78 7.30
C PRO A 60 22.71 4.47 8.33
N CYS A 61 23.94 3.97 8.47
CA CYS A 61 24.96 4.63 9.27
C CYS A 61 25.23 6.00 8.65
N VAL A 62 24.96 7.06 9.41
CA VAL A 62 25.27 8.43 9.00
C VAL A 62 26.79 8.57 8.96
N GLN A 63 27.36 8.55 7.75
CA GLN A 63 28.78 8.81 7.53
C GLN A 63 28.94 9.98 6.55
N GLY A 64 29.89 10.88 6.85
CA GLY A 64 30.37 11.89 5.89
C GLY A 64 29.95 13.33 6.19
N GLU A 65 28.70 13.59 6.58
CA GLU A 65 28.21 14.97 6.81
C GLU A 65 27.99 15.29 8.28
N ASP A 66 28.46 16.47 8.71
CA ASP A 66 28.16 17.02 10.03
C ASP A 66 26.79 17.74 10.06
N LEU A 67 26.35 18.11 11.27
CA LEU A 67 25.07 18.78 11.47
C LEU A 67 24.97 20.13 10.73
N LEU A 68 26.09 20.86 10.60
CA LEU A 68 26.11 22.17 9.95
C LEU A 68 25.94 22.03 8.42
N SER A 69 26.62 21.04 7.82
CA SER A 69 26.50 20.70 6.41
C SER A 69 25.07 20.28 6.06
N ILE A 70 24.48 19.42 6.88
CA ILE A 70 23.09 18.98 6.70
C ILE A 70 22.13 20.16 6.74
N ASP A 71 22.26 21.04 7.73
CA ASP A 71 21.41 22.24 7.83
C ASP A 71 21.56 23.15 6.59
N ALA A 72 22.77 23.27 6.05
CA ALA A 72 23.00 24.00 4.81
C ALA A 72 22.32 23.34 3.60
N HIS A 73 22.37 22.00 3.47
CA HIS A 73 21.66 21.29 2.41
C HIS A 73 20.14 21.41 2.54
N LEU A 74 19.60 21.34 3.76
CA LEU A 74 18.18 21.53 4.04
C LEU A 74 17.72 22.94 3.67
N LYS A 75 18.49 23.98 3.98
CA LYS A 75 18.21 25.36 3.55
C LYS A 75 18.13 25.47 2.03
N VAL A 76 19.07 24.83 1.31
CA VAL A 76 19.01 24.81 -0.17
C VAL A 76 17.74 24.11 -0.66
N LEU A 77 17.35 22.97 -0.06
CA LEU A 77 16.11 22.29 -0.43
C LEU A 77 14.88 23.18 -0.20
N GLN A 78 14.79 23.86 0.95
CA GLN A 78 13.70 24.80 1.24
C GLN A 78 13.65 25.94 0.22
N CYS A 79 14.80 26.55 -0.10
CA CYS A 79 14.87 27.59 -1.13
C CYS A 79 14.47 27.07 -2.52
N GLN A 80 14.84 25.84 -2.89
CA GLN A 80 14.42 25.25 -4.17
C GLN A 80 12.91 24.97 -4.19
N TYR A 81 12.33 24.53 -3.08
CA TYR A 81 10.90 24.21 -2.99
C TYR A 81 10.00 25.46 -3.11
N GLN A 82 10.50 26.63 -2.71
CA GLN A 82 9.79 27.91 -2.86
C GLN A 82 9.79 28.45 -4.30
N LYS A 83 10.57 27.86 -5.22
CA LYS A 83 10.64 28.32 -6.61
C LYS A 83 9.50 27.74 -7.43
N MET A 84 8.99 28.54 -8.37
CA MET A 84 8.04 28.08 -9.39
C MET A 84 8.58 26.92 -10.23
N GLN A 85 9.89 26.94 -10.52
CA GLN A 85 10.60 25.86 -11.21
C GLN A 85 11.87 25.53 -10.43
N PRO A 86 11.83 24.49 -9.58
CA PRO A 86 13.00 24.02 -8.85
C PRO A 86 14.07 23.48 -9.80
N ASP A 87 15.34 23.66 -9.44
CA ASP A 87 16.45 23.02 -10.14
C ASP A 87 16.52 21.54 -9.74
N THR A 88 16.10 20.66 -10.64
CA THR A 88 15.98 19.22 -10.39
C THR A 88 17.31 18.55 -10.09
N MET A 89 18.41 19.01 -10.69
CA MET A 89 19.74 18.47 -10.44
C MET A 89 20.23 18.85 -9.03
N VAL A 90 20.04 20.11 -8.64
CA VAL A 90 20.37 20.57 -7.29
C VAL A 90 19.52 19.83 -6.26
N VAL A 91 18.22 19.71 -6.49
CA VAL A 91 17.31 18.97 -5.59
C VAL A 91 17.76 17.52 -5.46
N HIS A 92 18.00 16.81 -6.56
CA HIS A 92 18.46 15.42 -6.53
C HIS A 92 19.75 15.29 -5.72
N ASN A 93 20.75 16.13 -5.98
CA ASN A 93 22.03 16.09 -5.26
C ASN A 93 21.85 16.34 -3.75
N ARG A 94 21.08 17.36 -3.36
CA ARG A 94 20.86 17.71 -1.95
C ARG A 94 20.01 16.67 -1.22
N MET A 95 19.02 16.08 -1.89
CA MET A 95 18.26 14.96 -1.34
C MET A 95 19.15 13.74 -1.13
N GLN A 96 20.09 13.46 -2.05
CA GLN A 96 21.05 12.36 -1.90
C GLN A 96 22.02 12.58 -0.73
N GLN A 97 22.58 13.79 -0.57
CA GLN A 97 23.47 14.11 0.56
C GLN A 97 22.78 13.95 1.93
N THR A 98 21.51 14.37 2.00
CA THR A 98 20.71 14.30 3.24
C THR A 98 20.05 12.94 3.48
N PHE A 99 20.24 11.95 2.58
CA PHE A 99 19.51 10.68 2.60
C PHE A 99 19.71 9.89 3.89
N ALA A 100 20.96 9.69 4.33
CA ALA A 100 21.24 8.87 5.51
C ALA A 100 20.64 9.47 6.79
N TRP A 101 20.76 10.79 6.94
CA TRP A 101 20.16 11.54 8.05
C TRP A 101 18.64 11.44 8.04
N ARG A 102 18.01 11.66 6.88
CA ARG A 102 16.56 11.57 6.72
C ARG A 102 16.03 10.18 7.08
N GLN A 103 16.65 9.13 6.58
CA GLN A 103 16.25 7.75 6.87
C GLN A 103 16.39 7.41 8.37
N LYS A 104 17.46 7.91 9.02
CA LYS A 104 17.63 7.77 10.46
C LYS A 104 16.52 8.48 11.24
N GLU A 105 16.22 9.74 10.90
CA GLU A 105 15.17 10.51 11.58
C GLU A 105 13.78 9.90 11.43
N ILE A 106 13.48 9.35 10.25
CA ILE A 106 12.24 8.61 10.02
C ILE A 106 12.23 7.32 10.85
N ALA A 107 13.33 6.57 10.89
CA ALA A 107 13.45 5.35 11.68
C ALA A 107 13.32 5.62 13.20
N ASP A 108 13.84 6.76 13.66
CA ASP A 108 13.74 7.24 15.04
C ASP A 108 12.32 7.74 15.40
N GLY A 109 11.39 7.72 14.44
CA GLY A 109 9.96 7.95 14.66
C GLY A 109 9.50 9.39 14.45
N MET A 110 10.20 10.17 13.63
CA MET A 110 9.75 11.51 13.23
C MET A 110 8.33 11.45 12.62
N PRO A 111 7.37 12.26 13.08
CA PRO A 111 6.02 12.31 12.51
C PRO A 111 6.01 12.67 11.02
N VAL A 112 5.02 12.15 10.28
CA VAL A 112 4.90 12.37 8.82
C VAL A 112 4.93 13.85 8.46
N GLU A 113 4.18 14.68 9.19
CA GLU A 113 4.10 16.12 8.95
C GLU A 113 5.45 16.83 9.16
N ASP A 114 6.20 16.41 10.18
CA ASP A 114 7.53 16.97 10.47
C ASP A 114 8.56 16.56 9.42
N VAL A 115 8.49 15.30 8.94
CA VAL A 115 9.30 14.81 7.83
C VAL A 115 9.05 15.66 6.58
N LEU A 116 7.78 15.91 6.24
CA LEU A 116 7.42 16.68 5.05
C LEU A 116 7.79 18.16 5.19
N LYS A 117 7.67 18.73 6.38
CA LYS A 117 8.12 20.10 6.66
C LYS A 117 9.63 20.23 6.50
N LYS A 118 10.39 19.25 6.99
CA LYS A 118 11.86 19.27 6.93
C LYS A 118 12.41 18.91 5.54
N TYR A 119 11.78 17.95 4.88
CA TYR A 119 12.16 17.39 3.58
C TYR A 119 11.01 17.54 2.57
N PRO A 120 10.74 18.75 2.06
CA PRO A 120 9.51 19.06 1.32
C PRO A 120 9.37 18.28 0.01
N PHE A 121 10.49 17.86 -0.60
CA PHE A 121 10.44 17.05 -1.81
C PHE A 121 9.95 15.61 -1.58
N LEU A 122 9.90 15.10 -0.34
CA LEU A 122 9.16 13.87 -0.03
C LEU A 122 7.64 14.05 -0.15
N GLY A 123 7.15 15.29 -0.20
CA GLY A 123 5.75 15.60 -0.51
C GLY A 123 5.42 15.62 -2.00
N MET A 124 6.32 15.12 -2.85
CA MET A 124 6.14 15.05 -4.30
C MET A 124 6.25 13.60 -4.80
N PRO A 125 5.41 13.18 -5.78
CA PRO A 125 5.48 11.82 -6.35
C PRO A 125 6.88 11.43 -6.84
N THR A 126 7.57 12.36 -7.51
CA THR A 126 8.93 12.16 -8.03
C THR A 126 9.95 12.01 -6.90
N GLY A 127 9.83 12.78 -5.82
CA GLY A 127 10.72 12.67 -4.67
C GLY A 127 10.56 11.35 -3.92
N LEU A 128 9.33 10.84 -3.78
CA LEU A 128 9.07 9.52 -3.21
C LEU A 128 9.67 8.39 -4.06
N CYS A 129 9.55 8.48 -5.38
CA CYS A 129 10.16 7.51 -6.29
C CYS A 129 11.69 7.52 -6.21
N ASN A 130 12.30 8.71 -6.13
CA ASN A 130 13.75 8.86 -5.98
C ASN A 130 14.23 8.30 -4.63
N GLU A 131 13.50 8.59 -3.55
CA GLU A 131 13.82 8.08 -2.21
C GLU A 131 13.82 6.55 -2.19
N LEU A 132 12.78 5.91 -2.77
CA LEU A 132 12.75 4.46 -2.95
C LEU A 132 13.93 3.95 -3.79
N GLY A 133 14.32 4.68 -4.84
CA GLY A 133 15.48 4.35 -5.67
C GLY A 133 16.80 4.32 -4.88
N TRP A 134 16.96 5.16 -3.86
CA TRP A 134 18.12 5.13 -2.97
C TRP A 134 18.02 4.03 -1.90
N ILE A 135 16.84 3.76 -1.35
CA ILE A 135 16.62 2.68 -0.37
C ILE A 135 16.86 1.31 -1.01
N GLN A 136 16.42 1.15 -2.26
CA GLN A 136 16.51 -0.08 -3.03
C GLN A 136 17.23 0.20 -4.34
N PRO A 137 18.58 0.29 -4.32
CA PRO A 137 19.37 0.54 -5.53
C PRO A 137 19.05 -0.51 -6.58
N THR A 138 18.32 -0.08 -7.60
CA THR A 138 17.79 -0.96 -8.64
C THR A 138 17.95 -0.25 -9.98
N THR A 139 18.08 -1.02 -11.06
CA THR A 139 18.23 -0.46 -12.40
C THR A 139 16.92 0.21 -12.84
N GLY A 140 16.98 1.47 -13.24
CA GLY A 140 15.84 2.22 -13.80
C GLY A 140 14.93 2.91 -12.79
N ASN A 141 14.12 3.84 -13.28
CA ASN A 141 13.19 4.62 -12.46
C ASN A 141 12.02 3.73 -11.94
N VAL A 142 11.60 3.91 -10.68
CA VAL A 142 10.48 3.17 -10.06
C VAL A 142 9.22 3.22 -10.92
N SER A 143 8.79 4.41 -11.34
CA SER A 143 7.58 4.60 -12.16
C SER A 143 7.69 3.94 -13.53
N GLN A 144 8.88 3.89 -14.10
CA GLN A 144 9.13 3.18 -15.36
C GLN A 144 8.98 1.67 -15.17
N ARG A 145 9.55 1.10 -14.10
CA ARG A 145 9.39 -0.33 -13.80
C ARG A 145 7.94 -0.72 -13.55
N PHE A 146 7.17 0.14 -12.88
CA PHE A 146 5.73 -0.06 -12.76
C PHE A 146 5.05 -0.15 -14.12
N ARG A 147 5.31 0.80 -15.03
CA ARG A 147 4.73 0.78 -16.38
C ARG A 147 5.12 -0.48 -17.15
N GLU A 148 6.41 -0.77 -17.24
CA GLU A 148 6.92 -1.91 -17.98
C GLU A 148 6.39 -3.24 -17.41
N GLY A 149 6.52 -3.43 -16.09
CA GLY A 149 6.08 -4.65 -15.42
C GLY A 149 4.58 -4.89 -15.52
N LEU A 150 3.76 -3.84 -15.37
CA LEU A 150 2.30 -3.97 -15.51
C LEU A 150 1.88 -4.20 -16.96
N SER A 151 2.54 -3.54 -17.92
CA SER A 151 2.20 -3.73 -19.34
C SER A 151 2.29 -5.19 -19.77
N CYS A 152 3.24 -5.95 -19.23
CA CYS A 152 3.39 -7.38 -19.49
C CYS A 152 2.23 -8.25 -19.00
N VAL A 153 1.52 -7.82 -17.94
CA VAL A 153 0.46 -8.62 -17.29
C VAL A 153 -0.93 -8.02 -17.45
N ALA A 154 -1.04 -6.81 -18.02
CA ALA A 154 -2.28 -6.02 -18.01
C ALA A 154 -3.47 -6.77 -18.61
N ALA A 155 -3.31 -7.32 -19.82
CA ALA A 155 -4.36 -8.09 -20.49
C ALA A 155 -4.88 -9.26 -19.63
N LYS A 156 -3.96 -10.05 -19.05
CA LYS A 156 -4.33 -11.19 -18.20
C LYS A 156 -4.99 -10.75 -16.88
N VAL A 157 -4.53 -9.65 -16.27
CA VAL A 157 -5.17 -9.09 -15.07
C VAL A 157 -6.62 -8.65 -15.36
N ILE A 158 -6.82 -7.95 -16.48
CA ILE A 158 -8.13 -7.48 -16.93
C ILE A 158 -9.05 -8.68 -17.18
N ASP A 159 -8.59 -9.68 -17.92
CA ASP A 159 -9.37 -10.89 -18.18
C ASP A 159 -9.74 -11.64 -16.91
N LEU A 160 -8.80 -11.79 -15.98
CA LEU A 160 -9.05 -12.42 -14.69
C LEU A 160 -10.00 -11.63 -13.80
N THR A 161 -10.28 -10.35 -14.07
CA THR A 161 -11.17 -9.50 -13.26
C THR A 161 -12.53 -9.23 -13.90
N ARG A 162 -12.78 -9.78 -15.09
CA ARG A 162 -14.08 -9.74 -15.77
C ARG A 162 -15.22 -10.19 -14.87
N GLY A 163 -16.18 -9.29 -14.65
CA GLY A 163 -17.37 -9.53 -13.82
C GLY A 163 -17.10 -9.64 -12.31
N LYS A 164 -15.90 -9.33 -11.82
CA LYS A 164 -15.54 -9.42 -10.39
C LYS A 164 -15.64 -8.10 -9.63
N THR A 165 -15.76 -6.98 -10.34
CA THR A 165 -15.83 -5.64 -9.76
C THR A 165 -16.74 -4.73 -10.58
N PRO A 166 -17.52 -3.82 -9.93
CA PRO A 166 -18.25 -2.77 -10.62
C PRO A 166 -17.36 -1.85 -11.47
N LEU A 167 -16.06 -1.73 -11.12
CA LEU A 167 -15.09 -0.95 -11.88
C LEU A 167 -14.84 -1.51 -13.28
N TYR A 168 -15.16 -2.78 -13.53
CA TYR A 168 -14.95 -3.40 -14.83
C TYR A 168 -15.82 -2.73 -15.90
N GLN A 169 -17.06 -2.34 -15.56
CA GLN A 169 -17.92 -1.64 -16.51
C GLN A 169 -17.36 -0.26 -16.84
N LEU A 170 -16.94 0.51 -15.82
CA LEU A 170 -16.31 1.82 -16.02
C LEU A 170 -15.04 1.75 -16.88
N TYR A 171 -14.28 0.65 -16.77
CA TYR A 171 -13.13 0.40 -17.64
C TYR A 171 -13.56 0.16 -19.08
N LEU A 172 -14.61 -0.62 -19.33
CA LEU A 172 -15.14 -0.83 -20.68
C LEU A 172 -15.63 0.47 -21.31
N ASP A 173 -16.39 1.27 -20.55
CA ASP A 173 -16.90 2.56 -20.99
C ASP A 173 -15.72 3.50 -21.35
N ALA A 174 -14.73 3.61 -20.47
CA ALA A 174 -13.52 4.41 -20.74
C ALA A 174 -12.70 3.90 -21.92
N ARG A 175 -12.72 2.59 -22.20
CA ARG A 175 -12.01 1.97 -23.32
C ARG A 175 -12.71 2.20 -24.65
N GLU A 176 -14.03 2.27 -24.66
CA GLU A 176 -14.83 2.61 -25.84
C GLU A 176 -14.61 4.06 -26.27
N GLU A 177 -14.43 4.96 -25.31
CA GLU A 177 -14.15 6.39 -25.54
C GLU A 177 -12.67 6.70 -25.83
N ALA A 178 -11.76 5.75 -25.59
CA ALA A 178 -10.33 5.97 -25.72
C ALA A 178 -9.84 5.91 -27.17
N LEU A 179 -8.88 6.76 -27.50
CA LEU A 179 -8.12 6.64 -28.74
C LEU A 179 -7.22 5.41 -28.71
N THR A 180 -6.93 4.81 -29.86
CA THR A 180 -6.09 3.61 -29.96
C THR A 180 -4.74 3.76 -29.27
N ASP A 181 -4.11 4.94 -29.39
CA ASP A 181 -2.82 5.25 -28.80
C ASP A 181 -2.86 5.38 -27.26
N ASP A 182 -4.06 5.55 -26.69
CA ASP A 182 -4.29 5.71 -25.25
C ASP A 182 -4.51 4.38 -24.55
N LEU A 183 -4.90 3.34 -25.31
CA LEU A 183 -5.27 2.03 -24.78
C LEU A 183 -4.17 1.38 -23.93
N PRO A 184 -2.87 1.40 -24.30
CA PRO A 184 -1.85 0.77 -23.47
C PRO A 184 -1.70 1.40 -22.08
N ASP A 185 -1.82 2.72 -21.99
CA ASP A 185 -1.75 3.45 -20.72
C ASP A 185 -3.03 3.23 -19.89
N LEU A 186 -4.20 3.25 -20.54
CA LEU A 186 -5.47 2.91 -19.92
C LEU A 186 -5.48 1.48 -19.34
N ASP A 187 -5.04 0.49 -20.11
CA ASP A 187 -4.98 -0.92 -19.69
C ASP A 187 -3.99 -1.10 -18.53
N THR A 188 -2.89 -0.35 -18.53
CA THR A 188 -1.92 -0.35 -17.42
C THR A 188 -2.52 0.23 -16.15
N ARG A 189 -3.26 1.35 -16.24
CA ARG A 189 -4.02 1.92 -15.10
C ARG A 189 -5.06 0.94 -14.57
N ALA A 190 -5.79 0.28 -15.48
CA ALA A 190 -6.83 -0.68 -15.14
C ALA A 190 -6.26 -1.90 -14.43
N ALA A 191 -5.18 -2.48 -14.96
CA ALA A 191 -4.49 -3.59 -14.34
C ALA A 191 -4.09 -3.29 -12.89
N LEU A 192 -3.55 -2.10 -12.63
CA LEU A 192 -3.14 -1.69 -11.28
C LEU A 192 -4.31 -1.64 -10.29
N LEU A 193 -5.47 -1.13 -10.71
CA LEU A 193 -6.69 -1.09 -9.90
C LEU A 193 -7.37 -2.46 -9.74
N PHE A 194 -7.15 -3.37 -10.69
CA PHE A 194 -7.73 -4.70 -10.73
C PHE A 194 -6.94 -5.74 -9.95
N LEU A 195 -5.63 -5.53 -9.72
CA LEU A 195 -4.78 -6.44 -8.96
C LEU A 195 -5.35 -6.87 -7.60
N PRO A 196 -5.87 -5.97 -6.73
CA PRO A 196 -6.52 -6.38 -5.49
C PRO A 196 -7.59 -7.47 -5.68
N TYR A 197 -8.41 -7.37 -6.72
CA TYR A 197 -9.46 -8.35 -7.00
C TYR A 197 -8.91 -9.71 -7.45
N VAL A 198 -7.79 -9.72 -8.19
CA VAL A 198 -7.08 -10.97 -8.55
C VAL A 198 -6.64 -11.72 -7.28
N PHE A 199 -6.18 -10.99 -6.26
CA PHE A 199 -5.77 -11.55 -4.98
C PHE A 199 -6.89 -11.73 -3.96
N LYS A 200 -8.15 -11.42 -4.33
CA LYS A 200 -9.32 -11.41 -3.43
C LYS A 200 -9.16 -10.45 -2.25
N GLU A 201 -8.44 -9.36 -2.48
CA GLU A 201 -8.22 -8.24 -1.58
C GLU A 201 -9.19 -7.09 -1.92
N LYS A 202 -9.39 -6.16 -0.98
CA LYS A 202 -10.36 -5.07 -1.12
C LYS A 202 -9.68 -3.79 -1.55
N LEU A 203 -10.11 -3.21 -2.67
CA LEU A 203 -9.60 -1.93 -3.16
C LEU A 203 -9.98 -0.76 -2.23
N ASP A 204 -11.16 -0.78 -1.62
CA ASP A 204 -11.72 0.33 -0.82
C ASP A 204 -10.96 0.69 0.47
N LEU A 205 -9.91 -0.08 0.80
CA LEU A 205 -8.98 0.24 1.89
C LEU A 205 -7.67 0.86 1.38
N PHE A 206 -7.44 0.82 0.07
CA PHE A 206 -6.27 1.34 -0.60
C PHE A 206 -6.59 2.60 -1.42
N VAL A 207 -7.74 2.62 -2.10
CA VAL A 207 -8.25 3.76 -2.85
C VAL A 207 -9.63 4.10 -2.32
N ILE A 208 -9.84 5.36 -1.92
CA ILE A 208 -11.10 5.88 -1.38
C ILE A 208 -11.61 7.05 -2.22
N LEU A 209 -12.92 7.31 -2.13
CA LEU A 209 -13.60 8.39 -2.84
C LEU A 209 -13.95 9.54 -1.89
N GLY A 210 -14.08 10.74 -2.46
CA GLY A 210 -14.56 11.95 -1.80
C GLY A 210 -13.68 12.42 -0.65
N GLU A 211 -14.17 13.37 0.16
CA GLU A 211 -13.48 13.91 1.33
C GLU A 211 -13.58 13.02 2.58
N VAL A 212 -13.31 11.72 2.41
CA VAL A 212 -13.40 10.75 3.51
C VAL A 212 -12.06 10.62 4.24
N HIS A 213 -12.10 10.63 5.56
CA HIS A 213 -10.92 10.33 6.38
C HIS A 213 -10.53 8.85 6.21
N PRO A 214 -9.24 8.55 5.96
CA PRO A 214 -8.77 7.17 5.87
C PRO A 214 -9.17 6.37 7.11
N LYS A 215 -9.71 5.17 6.88
CA LYS A 215 -10.09 4.23 7.96
C LYS A 215 -8.89 3.50 8.57
N THR A 216 -7.70 3.69 7.99
CA THR A 216 -6.48 2.99 8.37
C THR A 216 -5.33 3.97 8.40
N PRO A 217 -4.28 3.71 9.21
CA PRO A 217 -3.09 4.56 9.25
C PRO A 217 -2.15 4.32 8.06
N TYR A 218 -2.48 3.37 7.16
CA TYR A 218 -1.62 2.96 6.05
C TYR A 218 -1.76 3.91 4.85
N PRO A 219 -0.76 3.92 3.94
CA PRO A 219 -0.83 4.67 2.70
C PRO A 219 -2.15 4.42 1.97
N THR A 220 -2.91 5.51 1.75
CA THR A 220 -4.23 5.49 1.11
C THR A 220 -4.27 6.56 0.01
N VAL A 221 -4.81 6.21 -1.16
CA VAL A 221 -5.04 7.15 -2.25
C VAL A 221 -6.49 7.62 -2.20
N GLN A 222 -6.70 8.92 -2.10
CA GLN A 222 -8.01 9.54 -2.05
C GLN A 222 -8.29 10.27 -3.36
N LEU A 223 -9.23 9.75 -4.16
CA LEU A 223 -9.72 10.43 -5.36
C LEU A 223 -10.54 11.65 -4.97
N LEU A 224 -10.27 12.78 -5.62
CA LEU A 224 -10.99 14.05 -5.39
C LEU A 224 -12.33 14.10 -6.15
N HIS A 225 -13.04 12.98 -6.13
CA HIS A 225 -14.34 12.79 -6.75
C HIS A 225 -15.19 11.85 -5.89
N GLU A 226 -16.50 12.09 -5.86
CA GLU A 226 -17.47 11.30 -5.08
C GLU A 226 -17.81 9.95 -5.73
N ASP A 227 -17.44 9.75 -6.99
CA ASP A 227 -17.66 8.51 -7.72
C ASP A 227 -16.39 8.03 -8.45
N TRP A 228 -16.45 6.80 -8.96
CA TRP A 228 -15.34 6.14 -9.64
C TRP A 228 -15.20 6.53 -11.12
N LYS A 229 -16.11 7.31 -11.70
CA LYS A 229 -16.11 7.58 -13.15
C LYS A 229 -14.79 8.14 -13.67
N PRO A 230 -14.11 9.10 -13.01
CA PRO A 230 -12.88 9.66 -13.55
C PRO A 230 -11.64 8.78 -13.29
N VAL A 231 -11.77 7.62 -12.62
CA VAL A 231 -10.60 6.85 -12.16
C VAL A 231 -9.71 6.37 -13.31
N PHE A 232 -10.28 6.13 -14.48
CA PHE A 232 -9.55 5.69 -15.68
C PHE A 232 -9.13 6.82 -16.61
N SER A 233 -9.56 8.05 -16.33
CA SER A 233 -9.22 9.24 -17.10
C SER A 233 -7.72 9.56 -16.99
N ARG A 234 -7.19 10.23 -18.02
CA ARG A 234 -5.80 10.74 -18.03
C ARG A 234 -5.51 11.67 -16.86
N SER A 235 -6.51 12.46 -16.47
CA SER A 235 -6.49 13.31 -15.28
C SER A 235 -7.54 12.78 -14.30
N ALA A 236 -7.07 12.33 -13.15
CA ALA A 236 -7.86 11.87 -12.02
C ALA A 236 -7.17 12.39 -10.74
N PRO A 237 -7.37 13.68 -10.40
CA PRO A 237 -6.70 14.31 -9.27
C PRO A 237 -6.95 13.53 -7.98
N ASN A 238 -5.88 13.28 -7.23
CA ASN A 238 -5.95 12.53 -5.99
C ASN A 238 -4.91 13.01 -4.98
N ILE A 239 -5.14 12.65 -3.72
CA ILE A 239 -4.27 12.94 -2.59
C ILE A 239 -3.82 11.62 -1.99
N VAL A 240 -2.53 11.46 -1.79
CA VAL A 240 -1.97 10.32 -1.05
C VAL A 240 -1.82 10.71 0.40
N LYS A 241 -2.40 9.91 1.29
CA LYS A 241 -2.38 10.13 2.74
C LYS A 241 -1.65 9.01 3.46
N LEU A 242 -0.97 9.36 4.54
CA LEU A 242 -0.33 8.43 5.47
C LEU A 242 -0.58 8.91 6.90
N ASP A 243 -1.04 8.01 7.76
CA ASP A 243 -1.42 8.33 9.15
C ASP A 243 -2.38 9.55 9.27
N GLY A 244 -3.25 9.71 8.28
CA GLY A 244 -4.20 10.82 8.19
C GLY A 244 -3.65 12.11 7.56
N SER A 245 -2.33 12.30 7.52
CA SER A 245 -1.69 13.49 6.94
C SER A 245 -1.63 13.42 5.41
N GLU A 246 -1.85 14.55 4.74
CA GLU A 246 -1.62 14.68 3.30
C GLU A 246 -0.13 14.62 3.00
N VAL A 247 0.29 13.66 2.17
CA VAL A 247 1.69 13.50 1.79
C VAL A 247 1.97 14.18 0.47
N CYS A 248 1.26 13.79 -0.58
CA CYS A 248 1.43 14.38 -1.90
C CYS A 248 0.12 14.42 -2.68
N ARG A 249 0.06 15.31 -3.67
CA ARG A 249 -1.01 15.35 -4.66
C ARG A 249 -0.52 14.76 -5.97
N SER A 250 -1.40 14.06 -6.67
CA SER A 250 -1.09 13.43 -7.96
C SER A 250 -2.15 13.75 -8.98
N SER A 251 -1.74 13.77 -10.25
CA SER A 251 -2.60 14.14 -11.37
C SER A 251 -3.46 12.98 -11.87
N CYS A 252 -3.04 11.74 -11.64
CA CYS A 252 -3.75 10.54 -12.04
C CYS A 252 -3.59 9.41 -11.02
N ILE A 253 -4.47 8.41 -11.09
CA ILE A 253 -4.52 7.31 -10.13
C ILE A 253 -3.24 6.47 -10.12
N PHE A 254 -2.58 6.36 -11.27
CA PHE A 254 -1.35 5.59 -11.42
C PHE A 254 -0.21 6.17 -10.57
N GLU A 255 0.00 7.48 -10.69
CA GLU A 255 0.98 8.22 -9.90
C GLU A 255 0.66 8.17 -8.40
N GLY A 256 -0.62 8.29 -8.04
CA GLY A 256 -1.08 8.18 -6.66
C GLY A 256 -0.80 6.81 -6.03
N ILE A 257 -1.08 5.72 -6.76
CA ILE A 257 -0.83 4.35 -6.29
C ILE A 257 0.68 4.08 -6.17
N ILE A 258 1.50 4.54 -7.12
CA ILE A 258 2.96 4.41 -7.02
C ILE A 258 3.50 5.18 -5.82
N SER A 259 3.05 6.42 -5.63
CA SER A 259 3.45 7.24 -4.48
C SER A 259 3.07 6.56 -3.17
N SER A 260 1.84 6.02 -3.08
CA SER A 260 1.38 5.22 -1.94
C SER A 260 2.25 3.97 -1.70
N PHE A 261 2.65 3.28 -2.77
CA PHE A 261 3.57 2.15 -2.68
C PHE A 261 4.95 2.56 -2.14
N CYS A 262 5.51 3.67 -2.63
CA CYS A 262 6.80 4.19 -2.16
C CYS A 262 6.80 4.48 -0.66
N LEU A 263 5.69 4.96 -0.10
CA LEU A 263 5.59 5.28 1.33
C LEU A 263 5.82 4.08 2.24
N TYR A 264 5.54 2.85 1.79
CA TYR A 264 5.86 1.65 2.57
C TYR A 264 7.37 1.47 2.80
N PHE A 265 8.20 1.97 1.89
CA PHE A 265 9.65 1.92 2.02
C PHE A 265 10.18 3.16 2.72
N VAL A 266 9.75 4.35 2.27
CA VAL A 266 10.20 5.63 2.84
C VAL A 266 9.97 5.69 4.34
N PHE A 267 8.81 5.22 4.82
CA PHE A 267 8.45 5.21 6.23
C PHE A 267 8.62 3.84 6.91
N ASN A 268 9.30 2.90 6.25
CA ASN A 268 9.59 1.55 6.75
C ASN A 268 8.34 0.81 7.29
N LEU A 269 7.23 0.86 6.56
CA LEU A 269 5.92 0.33 6.97
C LEU A 269 5.72 -1.11 6.52
N ALA A 270 5.21 -1.96 7.41
CA ALA A 270 4.80 -3.30 7.04
C ALA A 270 3.53 -3.27 6.19
N TYR A 271 3.39 -4.25 5.30
CA TYR A 271 2.20 -4.35 4.48
C TYR A 271 0.98 -4.74 5.31
N PRO A 272 -0.15 -4.03 5.17
CA PRO A 272 -1.36 -4.37 5.89
C PRO A 272 -1.90 -5.72 5.41
N LYS A 273 -2.46 -6.51 6.33
CA LYS A 273 -2.97 -7.86 6.05
C LYS A 273 -3.98 -7.91 4.90
N HIS A 274 -4.74 -6.84 4.67
CA HIS A 274 -5.80 -6.78 3.68
C HIS A 274 -5.33 -6.46 2.26
N LEU A 275 -4.07 -6.02 2.07
CA LEU A 275 -3.47 -5.68 0.77
C LEU A 275 -2.11 -6.37 0.58
N LYS A 276 -1.81 -7.36 1.42
CA LYS A 276 -0.46 -7.92 1.53
C LYS A 276 -0.03 -8.61 0.24
N ASN A 277 -0.92 -9.34 -0.42
CA ASN A 277 -0.57 -10.10 -1.61
C ASN A 277 -0.39 -9.18 -2.82
N THR A 278 -1.25 -8.18 -3.00
CA THR A 278 -1.07 -7.16 -4.04
C THR A 278 0.26 -6.43 -3.86
N LEU A 279 0.58 -5.95 -2.67
CA LEU A 279 1.83 -5.22 -2.43
C LEU A 279 3.07 -6.10 -2.61
N ILE A 280 3.03 -7.38 -2.17
CA ILE A 280 4.13 -8.33 -2.42
C ILE A 280 4.31 -8.59 -3.92
N PHE A 281 3.22 -8.77 -4.66
CA PHE A 281 3.28 -8.98 -6.10
C PHE A 281 3.87 -7.75 -6.81
N LEU A 282 3.41 -6.55 -6.47
CA LEU A 282 3.97 -5.30 -6.99
C LEU A 282 5.46 -5.20 -6.68
N GLN A 283 5.87 -5.44 -5.43
CA GLN A 283 7.26 -5.38 -5.01
C GLN A 283 8.14 -6.37 -5.79
N LYS A 284 7.79 -7.66 -5.77
CA LYS A 284 8.68 -8.73 -6.24
C LYS A 284 8.63 -8.96 -7.75
N TYR A 285 7.49 -8.73 -8.41
CA TYR A 285 7.29 -9.09 -9.82
C TYR A 285 7.20 -7.88 -10.74
N ILE A 286 6.51 -6.83 -10.31
CA ILE A 286 6.36 -5.62 -11.13
C ILE A 286 7.62 -4.76 -11.01
N VAL A 287 7.99 -4.39 -9.78
CA VAL A 287 9.09 -3.45 -9.51
C VAL A 287 10.42 -4.19 -9.33
N LYS A 288 10.39 -5.49 -9.01
CA LYS A 288 11.58 -6.34 -8.81
C LYS A 288 12.51 -5.83 -7.70
N ILE A 289 11.93 -5.44 -6.56
CA ILE A 289 12.67 -5.07 -5.35
C ILE A 289 12.90 -6.33 -4.51
N ASP A 290 14.17 -6.69 -4.32
CA ASP A 290 14.54 -7.79 -3.44
C ASP A 290 14.88 -7.32 -2.03
N GLU A 291 14.54 -8.12 -1.01
CA GLU A 291 14.81 -7.79 0.40
C GLU A 291 15.96 -8.62 0.97
N GLY A 292 16.68 -9.38 0.13
CA GLY A 292 17.82 -10.21 0.52
C GLY A 292 17.47 -11.41 1.40
N GLU A 293 16.24 -11.49 1.91
CA GLU A 293 15.71 -12.69 2.54
C GLU A 293 14.94 -13.53 1.52
N ASP A 294 15.40 -14.76 1.31
CA ASP A 294 14.79 -15.79 0.46
C ASP A 294 13.53 -16.38 1.16
N ARG A 295 12.63 -15.48 1.58
CA ARG A 295 11.38 -15.87 2.22
C ARG A 295 10.43 -16.40 1.16
N PRO A 296 9.87 -17.61 1.35
CA PRO A 296 8.95 -18.16 0.38
C PRO A 296 7.74 -17.25 0.22
N LEU A 297 7.36 -17.01 -1.03
CA LEU A 297 6.19 -16.21 -1.37
C LEU A 297 4.92 -16.82 -0.75
N PRO A 298 3.92 -16.00 -0.40
CA PRO A 298 2.61 -16.52 -0.05
C PRO A 298 2.09 -17.40 -1.20
N ILE A 299 1.57 -18.59 -0.88
CA ILE A 299 1.03 -19.55 -1.88
C ILE A 299 0.03 -18.87 -2.82
N THR A 300 -0.78 -17.95 -2.30
CA THR A 300 -1.72 -17.16 -3.09
C THR A 300 -1.02 -16.36 -4.18
N VAL A 301 0.11 -15.71 -3.85
CA VAL A 301 0.92 -14.95 -4.81
C VAL A 301 1.49 -15.88 -5.87
N THR A 302 2.14 -16.97 -5.47
CA THR A 302 2.70 -17.98 -6.40
C THR A 302 1.66 -18.52 -7.38
N ARG A 303 0.45 -18.81 -6.90
CA ARG A 303 -0.65 -19.31 -7.76
C ARG A 303 -1.09 -18.28 -8.80
N GLN A 304 -1.20 -17.01 -8.43
CA GLN A 304 -1.62 -15.98 -9.38
C GLN A 304 -0.53 -15.67 -10.41
N ILE A 305 0.75 -15.74 -10.03
CA ILE A 305 1.86 -15.58 -10.97
C ILE A 305 1.77 -16.58 -12.12
N ASN A 306 1.49 -17.86 -11.83
CA ASN A 306 1.33 -18.89 -12.86
C ASN A 306 0.13 -18.66 -13.79
N LEU A 307 -0.81 -17.79 -13.41
CA LEU A 307 -1.92 -17.40 -14.28
C LEU A 307 -1.57 -16.14 -15.08
N LEU A 308 -0.72 -15.27 -14.53
CA LEU A 308 -0.32 -13.99 -15.12
C LEU A 308 0.86 -14.09 -16.08
N TYR A 309 1.71 -15.12 -15.96
CA TYR A 309 2.83 -15.40 -16.86
C TYR A 309 2.61 -16.75 -17.54
#